data_AF-A0A200QBX4-F1
#
_entry.id   AF-A0A200QBX4-F1
#
_cell.length_a   1.000
_cell.length_b   1.000
_cell.length_c   1.000
_cell.angle_alpha   90.00
_cell.angle_beta   90.00
_cell.angle_gamma   90.00
#
_symmetry.space_group_name_H-M   'P 1'
#
loop_
_entity.id
_entity.type
_entity.pdbx_description
1 polymer ?
#
loop_
_entity_poly.entity_id
_entity_poly.type
_entity_poly.pdbx_seq_one_letter_code
_entity_poly.pdbx_strand_id
1 'polypeptide(L)'
;MEFSFLWFISLLQTINCGNWEHFKGLIGEEDQMEGGEFRCWDELIPDALGLIFSNLTLQEILTVIPRVCKSWGKAVAGPYCWQEIDIEEWSRRCSPENLDRMLQMLITRSCGSVRKLCVSGLPNDPILSFIANHAGSLQTLRLPGSEISDSIVEQVAGRLSSITFLDLSYCRKIGAPALEAIGKHCKLLVGLKRVMHPLEIADKDCQDDEAHAIATTMPKLKHLEMAYLLLTTGGVLEILSNCKDLEFLDVRGCWDVKLDEKFLKENFSGLKVLGPLVVDYERNYWDDCSYYSDSSGYLAWDFVAGEVGDYDDESSDEVWDDEQRLEELEMRFYEGLTEAVEFEWPPFH
;
A
#
# COMPACT_ATOMS: atom_id res chain seq x y z
N MET A 1 -15.23 14.03 -28.68
CA MET A 1 -14.32 13.04 -29.29
C MET A 1 -12.93 13.62 -29.53
N GLU A 2 -12.76 14.81 -30.12
CA GLU A 2 -11.42 15.40 -30.34
C GLU A 2 -10.64 15.71 -29.05
N PHE A 3 -11.31 16.18 -28.00
CA PHE A 3 -10.67 16.42 -26.69
C PHE A 3 -10.14 15.16 -26.02
N SER A 4 -10.84 14.02 -26.15
CA SER A 4 -10.38 12.73 -25.63
C SER A 4 -9.16 12.20 -26.38
N PHE A 5 -9.04 12.51 -27.67
CA PHE A 5 -7.94 12.04 -28.51
C PHE A 5 -6.63 12.82 -28.24
N LEU A 6 -6.70 14.15 -28.09
CA LEU A 6 -5.53 14.95 -27.72
C LEU A 6 -5.06 14.68 -26.29
N TRP A 7 -6.00 14.47 -25.35
CA TRP A 7 -5.66 14.03 -24.00
C TRP A 7 -5.05 12.64 -24.01
N PHE A 8 -5.56 11.70 -24.81
CA PHE A 8 -4.99 10.34 -24.93
C PHE A 8 -3.62 10.30 -25.62
N ILE A 9 -3.38 11.13 -26.65
CA ILE A 9 -2.04 11.30 -27.22
C ILE A 9 -1.09 11.90 -26.19
N SER A 10 -1.55 12.90 -25.43
CA SER A 10 -0.77 13.47 -24.34
C SER A 10 -0.51 12.44 -23.24
N LEU A 11 -1.48 11.60 -22.90
CA LEU A 11 -1.38 10.51 -21.93
C LEU A 11 -0.38 9.45 -22.38
N LEU A 12 -0.45 9.03 -23.65
CA LEU A 12 0.50 8.11 -24.27
C LEU A 12 1.91 8.71 -24.37
N GLN A 13 2.03 10.03 -24.57
CA GLN A 13 3.31 10.75 -24.54
C GLN A 13 3.87 10.82 -23.10
N THR A 14 3.03 10.99 -22.08
CA THR A 14 3.44 11.02 -20.67
C THR A 14 3.79 9.62 -20.13
N ILE A 15 3.13 8.56 -20.61
CA ILE A 15 3.41 7.17 -20.23
C ILE A 15 4.78 6.66 -20.77
N ASN A 16 5.43 7.39 -21.69
CA ASN A 16 6.57 6.86 -22.43
C ASN A 16 7.91 7.54 -22.11
N CYS A 17 8.42 7.30 -20.90
CA CYS A 17 9.86 7.10 -20.73
C CYS A 17 10.19 5.61 -20.86
N GLY A 18 10.23 5.09 -22.10
CA GLY A 18 11.17 4.00 -22.38
C GLY A 18 10.83 2.89 -23.37
N ASN A 19 9.65 2.79 -24.02
CA ASN A 19 9.39 1.60 -24.87
C ASN A 19 8.40 1.79 -26.04
N TRP A 20 8.47 2.92 -26.74
CA TRP A 20 7.72 3.12 -28.00
C TRP A 20 8.02 2.05 -29.08
N GLU A 21 9.25 1.52 -29.12
CA GLU A 21 9.69 0.58 -30.15
C GLU A 21 9.04 -0.81 -30.03
N HIS A 22 8.60 -1.22 -28.83
CA HIS A 22 7.97 -2.53 -28.61
C HIS A 22 6.49 -2.55 -29.02
N PHE A 23 5.83 -1.38 -29.01
CA PHE A 23 4.43 -1.24 -29.46
C PHE A 23 4.28 -1.04 -30.97
N LYS A 24 5.34 -0.57 -31.65
CA LYS A 24 5.37 -0.52 -33.14
C LYS A 24 5.12 -1.88 -33.78
N GLY A 25 5.54 -2.98 -33.15
CA GLY A 25 5.31 -4.34 -33.69
C GLY A 25 3.84 -4.81 -33.70
N LEU A 26 2.97 -4.17 -32.91
CA LEU A 26 1.53 -4.44 -32.86
C LEU A 26 0.71 -3.50 -33.76
N ILE A 27 1.34 -2.43 -34.27
CA ILE A 27 0.73 -1.43 -35.13
C ILE A 27 1.41 -1.58 -36.49
N GLY A 28 0.84 -2.44 -37.32
CA GLY A 28 1.36 -2.78 -38.66
C GLY A 28 1.84 -1.57 -39.45
N GLU A 29 2.93 -1.79 -40.18
CA GLU A 29 3.71 -0.83 -40.94
C GLU A 29 2.87 0.16 -41.75
N GLU A 30 3.36 1.40 -41.78
CA GLU A 30 2.83 2.53 -42.53
C GLU A 30 2.66 2.19 -44.02
N ASP A 31 1.41 2.24 -44.50
CA ASP A 31 1.14 2.53 -45.90
C ASP A 31 -0.09 3.46 -46.02
N GLN A 32 0.22 4.68 -46.43
CA GLN A 32 -0.57 5.64 -47.22
C GLN A 32 -1.99 6.03 -46.73
N MET A 33 -2.10 7.30 -46.34
CA MET A 33 -3.34 8.03 -46.08
C MET A 33 -4.33 7.94 -47.26
N GLU A 34 -5.49 7.34 -47.03
CA GLU A 34 -6.77 7.74 -47.63
C GLU A 34 -7.93 7.11 -46.82
N GLY A 35 -8.78 7.95 -46.22
CA GLY A 35 -9.96 7.52 -45.45
C GLY A 35 -9.72 7.43 -43.95
N GLY A 36 -9.93 8.53 -43.22
CA GLY A 36 -9.82 8.57 -41.77
C GLY A 36 -10.91 7.78 -41.07
N GLU A 37 -10.74 6.46 -40.96
CA GLU A 37 -11.38 5.68 -39.90
C GLU A 37 -10.66 6.02 -38.60
N PHE A 38 -11.17 7.03 -37.89
CA PHE A 38 -10.83 7.20 -36.48
C PHE A 38 -11.16 5.89 -35.78
N ARG A 39 -10.14 5.12 -35.39
CA ARG A 39 -10.35 3.88 -34.62
C ARG A 39 -11.18 4.24 -33.38
N CYS A 40 -12.40 3.71 -33.31
CA CYS A 40 -13.27 3.91 -32.18
C CYS A 40 -12.68 3.16 -30.98
N TRP A 41 -11.97 3.86 -30.10
CA TRP A 41 -11.43 3.28 -28.87
C TRP A 41 -12.52 2.74 -27.93
N ASP A 42 -13.79 3.07 -28.20
CA ASP A 42 -14.97 2.45 -27.60
C ASP A 42 -15.13 0.95 -27.96
N GLU A 43 -14.49 0.48 -29.05
CA GLU A 43 -14.54 -0.89 -29.55
C GLU A 43 -13.41 -1.78 -29.02
N LEU A 44 -12.44 -1.21 -28.26
CA LEU A 44 -11.46 -2.07 -27.60
C LEU A 44 -12.14 -2.92 -26.53
N ILE A 45 -11.69 -4.18 -26.45
CA ILE A 45 -12.12 -5.08 -25.39
C ILE A 45 -11.78 -4.48 -24.02
N PRO A 46 -12.68 -4.56 -23.02
CA PRO A 46 -12.47 -4.01 -21.68
C PRO A 46 -11.15 -4.45 -21.03
N ASP A 47 -10.69 -5.66 -21.34
CA ASP A 47 -9.43 -6.24 -20.87
C ASP A 47 -8.21 -5.43 -21.32
N ALA A 48 -8.18 -5.00 -22.58
CA ALA A 48 -7.09 -4.20 -23.13
C ALA A 48 -7.09 -2.78 -22.55
N LEU A 49 -8.28 -2.20 -22.37
CA LEU A 49 -8.43 -0.90 -21.69
C LEU A 49 -7.96 -1.00 -20.24
N GLY A 50 -8.30 -2.08 -19.52
CA GLY A 50 -7.86 -2.30 -18.15
C GLY A 50 -6.34 -2.36 -17.99
N LEU A 51 -5.64 -3.01 -18.93
CA LEU A 51 -4.17 -3.05 -18.95
C LEU A 51 -3.52 -1.70 -19.29
N ILE A 52 -4.21 -0.85 -20.07
CA ILE A 52 -3.71 0.50 -20.33
C ILE A 52 -3.90 1.36 -19.08
N PHE A 53 -5.11 1.34 -18.50
CA PHE A 53 -5.47 2.14 -17.34
C PHE A 53 -4.72 1.74 -16.08
N SER A 54 -4.28 0.48 -15.94
CA SER A 54 -3.46 0.06 -14.80
C SER A 54 -2.11 0.77 -14.69
N ASN A 55 -1.67 1.49 -15.73
CA ASN A 55 -0.46 2.31 -15.69
C ASN A 55 -0.72 3.76 -15.23
N LEU A 56 -1.98 4.11 -14.97
CA LEU A 56 -2.37 5.44 -14.52
C LEU A 56 -2.43 5.52 -13.00
N THR A 57 -2.42 6.75 -12.48
CA THR A 57 -2.60 6.97 -11.05
C THR A 57 -4.02 6.63 -10.62
N LEU A 58 -4.19 6.23 -9.36
CA LEU A 58 -5.52 5.97 -8.78
C LEU A 58 -6.49 7.12 -9.03
N GLN A 59 -6.02 8.36 -8.89
CA GLN A 59 -6.82 9.55 -9.11
C GLN A 59 -7.32 9.65 -10.56
N GLU A 60 -6.46 9.42 -11.55
CA GLU A 60 -6.84 9.47 -12.97
C GLU A 60 -7.84 8.36 -13.32
N ILE A 61 -7.60 7.13 -12.83
CA ILE A 61 -8.49 5.99 -13.06
C ILE A 61 -9.88 6.27 -12.49
N LEU A 62 -9.96 6.87 -11.30
CA LEU A 62 -11.23 7.10 -10.62
C LEU A 62 -11.99 8.34 -11.10
N THR A 63 -11.29 9.38 -11.57
CA THR A 63 -11.93 10.69 -11.88
C THR A 63 -11.92 11.03 -13.37
N VAL A 64 -10.83 10.77 -14.08
CA VAL A 64 -10.68 11.23 -15.47
C VAL A 64 -11.23 10.20 -16.44
N ILE A 65 -10.84 8.94 -16.29
CA ILE A 65 -11.20 7.87 -17.23
C ILE A 65 -12.71 7.64 -17.35
N PRO A 66 -13.51 7.63 -16.26
CA PRO A 66 -14.96 7.43 -16.36
C PRO A 66 -15.67 8.58 -17.08
N ARG A 67 -15.08 9.78 -17.08
CA ARG A 67 -15.64 10.98 -17.73
C ARG A 67 -15.35 11.06 -19.22
N VAL A 68 -14.45 10.22 -19.75
CA VAL A 68 -14.10 10.19 -21.18
C VAL A 68 -15.25 9.64 -22.02
N CYS A 69 -15.74 8.43 -21.69
CA CYS A 69 -16.89 7.82 -22.35
C CYS A 69 -17.50 6.70 -21.49
N LYS A 70 -18.72 6.28 -21.84
CA LYS A 70 -19.43 5.19 -21.12
C LYS A 70 -18.69 3.85 -21.20
N SER A 71 -18.00 3.56 -22.29
CA SER A 71 -17.25 2.30 -22.44
C SER A 71 -16.07 2.25 -21.45
N TRP A 72 -15.35 3.35 -21.31
CA TRP A 72 -14.21 3.47 -20.38
C TRP A 72 -14.66 3.49 -18.93
N GLY A 73 -15.77 4.17 -18.62
CA GLY A 73 -16.40 4.07 -17.30
C GLY A 73 -16.78 2.64 -16.92
N LYS A 74 -17.31 1.85 -17.87
CA LYS A 74 -17.57 0.42 -17.66
C LYS A 74 -16.30 -0.41 -17.49
N ALA A 75 -15.23 -0.10 -18.23
CA ALA A 75 -13.94 -0.78 -18.09
C ALA A 75 -13.32 -0.53 -16.70
N VAL A 76 -13.40 0.71 -16.19
CA VAL A 76 -12.97 1.07 -14.82
C VAL A 76 -13.85 0.43 -13.75
N ALA A 77 -15.15 0.29 -14.00
CA ALA A 77 -16.02 -0.45 -13.07
C ALA A 77 -15.76 -1.96 -13.07
N GLY A 78 -15.06 -2.48 -14.08
CA GLY A 78 -14.71 -3.89 -14.24
C GLY A 78 -13.42 -4.32 -13.53
N PRO A 79 -13.14 -5.63 -13.50
CA PRO A 79 -12.09 -6.20 -12.66
C PRO A 79 -10.66 -5.95 -13.16
N TYR A 80 -10.48 -5.68 -14.45
CA TYR A 80 -9.17 -5.64 -15.09
C TYR A 80 -8.30 -4.47 -14.63
N CYS A 81 -8.91 -3.33 -14.30
CA CYS A 81 -8.18 -2.18 -13.75
C CYS A 81 -7.67 -2.40 -12.32
N TRP A 82 -8.20 -3.41 -11.62
CA TRP A 82 -8.03 -3.59 -10.17
C TRP A 82 -7.34 -4.91 -9.81
N GLN A 83 -6.54 -5.45 -10.74
CA GLN A 83 -5.68 -6.60 -10.45
C GLN A 83 -4.51 -6.21 -9.55
N GLU A 84 -4.02 -4.98 -9.68
CA GLU A 84 -2.99 -4.40 -8.81
C GLU A 84 -3.52 -3.10 -8.21
N ILE A 85 -3.66 -3.08 -6.88
CA ILE A 85 -4.13 -1.93 -6.13
C ILE A 85 -2.98 -1.46 -5.25
N ASP A 86 -2.43 -0.30 -5.56
CA ASP A 86 -1.39 0.35 -4.77
C ASP A 86 -1.90 1.72 -4.29
N ILE A 87 -2.27 1.78 -3.02
CA ILE A 87 -2.80 2.98 -2.37
C ILE A 87 -2.00 3.34 -1.11
N GLU A 88 -0.77 2.85 -1.02
CA GLU A 88 0.04 2.94 0.19
C GLU A 88 0.33 4.39 0.60
N GLU A 89 0.66 5.27 -0.34
CA GLU A 89 0.89 6.70 -0.06
C GLU A 89 -0.41 7.43 0.27
N TRP A 90 -1.48 7.11 -0.46
CA TRP A 90 -2.79 7.71 -0.25
C TRP A 90 -3.36 7.36 1.13
N SER A 91 -3.23 6.11 1.56
CA SER A 91 -3.76 5.66 2.84
C SER A 91 -3.08 6.31 4.05
N ARG A 92 -1.82 6.73 3.94
CA ARG A 92 -1.12 7.49 5.00
C ARG A 92 -1.67 8.91 5.21
N ARG A 93 -2.31 9.49 4.20
CA ARG A 93 -2.89 10.85 4.23
C ARG A 93 -4.40 10.84 4.47
N CYS A 94 -5.01 9.66 4.53
CA CYS A 94 -6.44 9.48 4.53
C CYS A 94 -6.96 9.14 5.93
N SER A 95 -8.21 9.54 6.23
CA SER A 95 -8.87 9.09 7.46
C SER A 95 -9.22 7.60 7.37
N PRO A 96 -9.25 6.87 8.50
CA PRO A 96 -9.58 5.45 8.54
C PRO A 96 -10.92 5.09 7.87
N GLU A 97 -11.94 5.92 8.06
CA GLU A 97 -13.28 5.70 7.48
C GLU A 97 -13.29 5.78 5.95
N ASN A 98 -12.53 6.75 5.41
CA ASN A 98 -12.39 6.90 3.96
C ASN A 98 -11.54 5.76 3.38
N LEU A 99 -10.53 5.29 4.10
CA LEU A 99 -9.73 4.13 3.72
C LEU A 99 -10.58 2.87 3.61
N ASP A 100 -11.40 2.57 4.62
CA ASP A 100 -12.27 1.39 4.62
C ASP A 100 -13.26 1.41 3.44
N ARG A 101 -13.90 2.56 3.17
CA ARG A 101 -14.81 2.73 2.03
C ARG A 101 -14.09 2.55 0.69
N MET A 102 -12.92 3.16 0.54
CA MET A 102 -12.12 3.06 -0.69
C MET A 102 -11.71 1.61 -0.95
N LEU A 103 -11.15 0.93 0.06
CA LEU A 103 -10.75 -0.47 -0.06
C LEU A 103 -11.92 -1.38 -0.42
N GLN A 104 -13.06 -1.23 0.26
CA GLN A 104 -14.25 -2.01 -0.04
C GLN A 104 -14.71 -1.81 -1.48
N MET A 105 -14.72 -0.57 -1.97
CA MET A 105 -15.08 -0.25 -3.34
C MET A 105 -14.10 -0.91 -4.35
N LEU A 106 -12.79 -0.72 -4.17
CA LEU A 106 -11.78 -1.21 -5.11
C LEU A 106 -11.73 -2.75 -5.16
N ILE A 107 -11.77 -3.40 -4.01
CA ILE A 107 -11.79 -4.86 -3.91
C ILE A 107 -13.09 -5.42 -4.49
N THR A 108 -14.23 -4.79 -4.26
CA THR A 108 -15.51 -5.22 -4.87
C THR A 108 -15.42 -5.14 -6.39
N ARG A 109 -14.89 -4.03 -6.94
CA ARG A 109 -14.70 -3.86 -8.40
C ARG A 109 -13.77 -4.90 -9.00
N SER A 110 -12.75 -5.34 -8.26
CA SER A 110 -11.83 -6.39 -8.72
C SER A 110 -12.49 -7.75 -8.95
N CYS A 111 -13.68 -8.00 -8.37
CA CYS A 111 -14.42 -9.26 -8.48
C CYS A 111 -13.54 -10.50 -8.22
N GLY A 112 -12.64 -10.45 -7.23
CA GLY A 112 -11.76 -11.58 -6.89
C GLY A 112 -10.49 -11.71 -7.73
N SER A 113 -10.23 -10.75 -8.61
CA SER A 113 -9.07 -10.75 -9.50
C SER A 113 -7.85 -10.01 -8.94
N VAL A 114 -7.91 -9.46 -7.72
CA VAL A 114 -6.76 -8.78 -7.09
C VAL A 114 -5.62 -9.78 -6.91
N ARG A 115 -4.45 -9.41 -7.43
CA ARG A 115 -3.18 -10.13 -7.30
C ARG A 115 -2.19 -9.37 -6.42
N LYS A 116 -2.23 -8.05 -6.41
CA LYS A 116 -1.37 -7.20 -5.58
C LYS A 116 -2.23 -6.17 -4.84
N LEU A 117 -2.05 -6.08 -3.53
CA LEU A 117 -2.65 -5.06 -2.67
C LEU A 117 -1.57 -4.43 -1.80
N CYS A 118 -1.41 -3.11 -1.89
CA CYS A 118 -0.49 -2.34 -1.06
C CYS A 118 -1.28 -1.21 -0.38
N VAL A 119 -1.33 -1.26 0.94
CA VAL A 119 -2.06 -0.30 1.78
C VAL A 119 -1.35 -0.15 3.12
N SER A 120 -1.13 1.10 3.56
CA SER A 120 -0.61 1.40 4.89
C SER A 120 -1.72 1.65 5.89
N GLY A 121 -1.53 1.24 7.15
CA GLY A 121 -2.32 1.73 8.27
C GLY A 121 -3.76 1.20 8.31
N LEU A 122 -3.99 -0.10 8.02
CA LEU A 122 -5.33 -0.66 8.20
C LEU A 122 -5.78 -0.51 9.66
N PRO A 123 -6.95 0.09 9.93
CA PRO A 123 -7.31 0.51 11.27
C PRO A 123 -7.87 -0.61 12.14
N ASN A 124 -8.36 -1.71 11.55
CA ASN A 124 -9.16 -2.71 12.25
C ASN A 124 -9.03 -4.12 11.65
N ASP A 125 -9.45 -5.13 12.41
CA ASP A 125 -9.49 -6.53 11.98
C ASP A 125 -10.57 -6.84 10.90
N PRO A 126 -11.79 -6.24 10.95
CA PRO A 126 -12.84 -6.52 9.97
C PRO A 126 -12.43 -6.24 8.51
N ILE A 127 -11.65 -5.20 8.23
CA ILE A 127 -11.21 -4.92 6.85
C ILE A 127 -10.26 -6.00 6.33
N LEU A 128 -9.41 -6.58 7.17
CA LEU A 128 -8.58 -7.73 6.78
C LEU A 128 -9.42 -8.97 6.48
N SER A 129 -10.47 -9.22 7.28
CA SER A 129 -11.45 -10.28 6.99
C SER A 129 -12.12 -10.08 5.64
N PHE A 130 -12.53 -8.85 5.34
CA PHE A 130 -13.10 -8.49 4.05
C PHE A 130 -12.12 -8.75 2.90
N ILE A 131 -10.86 -8.30 3.01
CA ILE A 131 -9.82 -8.58 2.02
C ILE A 131 -9.68 -10.08 1.79
N ALA A 132 -9.54 -10.87 2.87
CA ALA A 132 -9.35 -12.31 2.75
C ALA A 132 -10.55 -13.05 2.15
N ASN A 133 -11.77 -12.54 2.32
CA ASN A 133 -12.98 -13.13 1.74
C ASN A 133 -13.17 -12.79 0.26
N HIS A 134 -12.66 -11.64 -0.18
CA HIS A 134 -12.89 -11.13 -1.54
C HIS A 134 -11.64 -11.16 -2.44
N ALA A 135 -10.45 -11.45 -1.90
CA ALA A 135 -9.18 -11.46 -2.64
C ALA A 135 -8.46 -12.83 -2.56
N GLY A 136 -9.13 -13.92 -2.94
CA GLY A 136 -8.53 -15.26 -2.92
C GLY A 136 -7.37 -15.47 -3.92
N SER A 137 -7.24 -14.59 -4.91
CA SER A 137 -6.17 -14.62 -5.93
C SER A 137 -4.92 -13.82 -5.55
N LEU A 138 -4.85 -13.32 -4.31
CA LEU A 138 -3.83 -12.37 -3.88
C LEU A 138 -2.45 -13.02 -3.74
N GLN A 139 -1.49 -12.50 -4.49
CA GLN A 139 -0.10 -12.98 -4.51
C GLN A 139 0.84 -12.07 -3.73
N THR A 140 0.57 -10.76 -3.71
CA THR A 140 1.38 -9.77 -3.01
C THR A 140 0.47 -8.96 -2.09
N LEU A 141 0.77 -8.98 -0.79
CA LEU A 141 0.04 -8.21 0.22
C LEU A 141 1.03 -7.37 1.03
N ARG A 142 0.86 -6.05 1.02
CA ARG A 142 1.64 -5.14 1.87
C ARG A 142 0.71 -4.35 2.76
N LEU A 143 0.90 -4.49 4.07
CA LEU A 143 0.07 -3.91 5.12
C LEU A 143 0.89 -3.11 6.15
N PRO A 144 1.87 -2.28 5.78
CA PRO A 144 2.72 -1.63 6.77
C PRO A 144 1.92 -0.72 7.73
N GLY A 145 2.26 -0.76 9.01
CA GLY A 145 1.65 0.08 10.06
C GLY A 145 0.20 -0.28 10.38
N SER A 146 -0.26 -1.48 10.01
CA SER A 146 -1.64 -1.89 10.22
C SER A 146 -1.90 -2.37 11.66
N GLU A 147 -3.06 -2.02 12.19
CA GLU A 147 -3.52 -2.34 13.55
C GLU A 147 -4.27 -3.68 13.62
N ILE A 148 -3.73 -4.69 12.94
CA ILE A 148 -4.30 -6.04 12.82
C ILE A 148 -3.81 -6.97 13.94
N SER A 149 -4.71 -7.77 14.52
CA SER A 149 -4.39 -8.70 15.60
C SER A 149 -3.95 -10.09 15.12
N ASP A 150 -3.23 -10.82 15.99
CA ASP A 150 -2.90 -12.22 15.73
C ASP A 150 -4.16 -13.07 15.48
N SER A 151 -5.22 -12.85 16.26
CA SER A 151 -6.44 -13.65 16.20
C SER A 151 -7.13 -13.55 14.84
N ILE A 152 -7.18 -12.35 14.24
CA ILE A 152 -7.78 -12.23 12.91
C ILE A 152 -6.94 -12.95 11.86
N VAL A 153 -5.61 -12.85 11.94
CA VAL A 153 -4.70 -13.51 11.01
C VAL A 153 -4.87 -15.03 11.08
N GLU A 154 -4.96 -15.60 12.28
CA GLU A 154 -5.22 -17.03 12.45
C GLU A 154 -6.54 -17.47 11.79
N GLN A 155 -7.58 -16.65 11.86
CA GLN A 155 -8.88 -16.94 11.26
C GLN A 155 -8.86 -16.85 9.72
N VAL A 156 -8.09 -15.92 9.15
CA VAL A 156 -8.16 -15.59 7.72
C VAL A 156 -7.02 -16.17 6.89
N ALA A 157 -5.91 -16.58 7.50
CA ALA A 157 -4.71 -17.06 6.80
C ALA A 157 -4.99 -18.18 5.80
N GLY A 158 -5.93 -19.08 6.10
CA GLY A 158 -6.35 -20.15 5.19
C GLY A 158 -6.91 -19.67 3.85
N ARG A 159 -7.51 -18.47 3.81
CA ARG A 159 -8.08 -17.87 2.59
C ARG A 159 -7.03 -17.15 1.74
N LEU A 160 -5.87 -16.85 2.33
CA LEU A 160 -4.75 -16.14 1.72
C LEU A 160 -3.63 -17.09 1.24
N SER A 161 -3.98 -18.34 0.94
CA SER A 161 -3.00 -19.39 0.60
C SER A 161 -2.17 -19.15 -0.67
N SER A 162 -2.60 -18.23 -1.53
CA SER A 162 -1.95 -17.82 -2.78
C SER A 162 -0.84 -16.77 -2.60
N ILE A 163 -0.65 -16.25 -1.39
CA ILE A 163 0.37 -15.22 -1.12
C ILE A 163 1.78 -15.76 -1.35
N THR A 164 2.54 -14.99 -2.11
CA THR A 164 3.96 -15.19 -2.42
C THR A 164 4.85 -14.15 -1.74
N PHE A 165 4.34 -12.93 -1.53
CA PHE A 165 5.05 -11.86 -0.86
C PHE A 165 4.15 -11.18 0.17
N LEU A 166 4.65 -11.04 1.40
CA LEU A 166 3.93 -10.42 2.50
C LEU A 166 4.79 -9.36 3.21
N ASP A 167 4.23 -8.17 3.42
CA ASP A 167 4.84 -7.12 4.23
C ASP A 167 3.94 -6.74 5.40
N LEU A 168 4.45 -6.96 6.62
CA LEU A 168 3.83 -6.67 7.91
C LEU A 168 4.70 -5.71 8.73
N SER A 169 5.47 -4.85 8.07
CA SER A 169 6.31 -3.86 8.75
C SER A 169 5.47 -2.92 9.61
N TYR A 170 5.95 -2.52 10.78
CA TYR A 170 5.29 -1.62 11.73
C TYR A 170 3.94 -2.13 12.29
N CYS A 171 3.54 -3.39 12.03
CA CYS A 171 2.35 -3.99 12.64
C CYS A 171 2.65 -4.40 14.09
N ARG A 172 2.24 -3.59 15.07
CA ARG A 172 2.61 -3.78 16.48
C ARG A 172 1.93 -4.97 17.16
N LYS A 173 0.70 -5.27 16.75
CA LYS A 173 -0.17 -6.33 17.30
C LYS A 173 0.05 -7.73 16.70
N ILE A 174 0.99 -7.84 15.75
CA ILE A 174 1.40 -9.10 15.13
C ILE A 174 2.60 -9.67 15.87
N GLY A 175 2.54 -10.95 16.21
CA GLY A 175 3.62 -11.73 16.82
C GLY A 175 3.73 -13.15 16.24
N ALA A 176 4.34 -14.04 17.01
CA ALA A 176 4.59 -15.43 16.59
C ALA A 176 3.33 -16.20 16.17
N PRO A 177 2.15 -16.09 16.84
CA PRO A 177 0.95 -16.84 16.44
C PRO A 177 0.47 -16.50 15.03
N ALA A 178 0.43 -15.21 14.66
CA ALA A 178 0.09 -14.80 13.30
C ALA A 178 1.08 -15.33 12.27
N LEU A 179 2.38 -15.21 12.53
CA LEU A 179 3.42 -15.69 11.62
C LEU A 179 3.34 -17.21 11.44
N GLU A 180 3.10 -17.95 12.52
CA GLU A 180 2.91 -19.40 12.46
C GLU A 180 1.69 -19.76 11.60
N ALA A 181 0.56 -19.06 11.77
CA ALA A 181 -0.64 -19.28 10.96
C ALA A 181 -0.40 -18.95 9.48
N ILE A 182 0.25 -17.81 9.18
CA ILE A 182 0.64 -17.43 7.82
C ILE A 182 1.50 -18.54 7.22
N GLY A 183 2.54 -19.00 7.91
CA GLY A 183 3.43 -20.03 7.37
C GLY A 183 2.76 -21.40 7.23
N LYS A 184 1.80 -21.73 8.10
CA LYS A 184 0.98 -22.95 7.96
C LYS A 184 0.08 -22.93 6.73
N HIS A 185 -0.49 -21.78 6.37
CA HIS A 185 -1.48 -21.69 5.29
C HIS A 185 -0.92 -21.17 3.94
N CYS A 186 0.05 -20.26 3.97
CA CYS A 186 0.64 -19.62 2.79
C CYS A 186 1.89 -20.36 2.31
N LYS A 187 1.71 -21.57 1.76
CA LYS A 187 2.83 -22.45 1.34
C LYS A 187 3.62 -21.97 0.12
N LEU A 188 3.13 -20.93 -0.55
CA LEU A 188 3.77 -20.29 -1.69
C LEU A 188 4.60 -19.05 -1.30
N LEU A 189 4.64 -18.72 0.00
CA LEU A 189 5.36 -17.55 0.50
C LEU A 189 6.87 -17.68 0.24
N VAL A 190 7.40 -16.75 -0.54
CA VAL A 190 8.84 -16.66 -0.88
C VAL A 190 9.48 -15.39 -0.30
N GLY A 191 8.68 -14.37 0.00
CA GLY A 191 9.15 -13.11 0.56
C GLY A 191 8.34 -12.69 1.78
N LEU A 192 9.03 -12.38 2.89
CA LEU A 192 8.42 -11.83 4.09
C LEU A 192 9.19 -10.59 4.55
N LYS A 193 8.47 -9.51 4.83
CA LYS A 193 9.01 -8.30 5.45
C LYS A 193 8.34 -8.04 6.80
N ARG A 194 9.19 -7.86 7.81
CA ARG A 194 8.84 -7.59 9.20
C ARG A 194 9.88 -6.60 9.74
N VAL A 195 9.67 -5.31 9.45
CA VAL A 195 10.54 -4.23 9.95
C VAL A 195 9.79 -3.45 11.01
N MET A 196 10.41 -3.15 12.14
CA MET A 196 9.81 -2.33 13.21
C MET A 196 10.56 -1.02 13.40
N HIS A 197 9.97 -0.06 14.09
CA HIS A 197 10.72 1.11 14.57
C HIS A 197 11.28 0.81 15.98
N PRO A 198 12.53 1.19 16.32
CA PRO A 198 13.12 0.92 17.63
C PRO A 198 12.28 1.36 18.83
N LEU A 199 11.51 2.45 18.70
CA LEU A 199 10.60 2.93 19.75
C LEU A 199 9.39 2.01 19.96
N GLU A 200 8.98 1.24 18.96
CA GLU A 200 7.80 0.35 19.02
C GLU A 200 8.10 -1.00 19.65
N ILE A 201 9.38 -1.34 19.79
CA ILE A 201 9.85 -2.59 20.41
C ILE A 201 10.43 -2.35 21.81
N ALA A 202 10.48 -1.10 22.29
CA ALA A 202 11.10 -0.75 23.57
C ALA A 202 10.48 -1.49 24.77
N ASP A 203 9.17 -1.77 24.70
CA ASP A 203 8.41 -2.48 25.74
C ASP A 203 8.19 -3.96 25.42
N LYS A 204 8.83 -4.51 24.37
CA LYS A 204 8.66 -5.91 23.97
C LYS A 204 9.78 -6.78 24.53
N ASP A 205 9.45 -8.05 24.75
CA ASP A 205 10.42 -9.10 25.06
C ASP A 205 11.16 -9.57 23.79
N CYS A 206 12.10 -10.49 23.98
CA CYS A 206 12.79 -11.18 22.90
C CYS A 206 11.79 -11.81 21.91
N GLN A 207 12.02 -11.61 20.61
CA GLN A 207 11.14 -12.05 19.52
C GLN A 207 11.69 -13.29 18.79
N ASP A 208 12.51 -14.10 19.46
CA ASP A 208 13.00 -15.38 18.92
C ASP A 208 11.85 -16.37 18.65
N ASP A 209 10.69 -16.19 19.28
CA ASP A 209 9.47 -16.94 19.00
C ASP A 209 8.92 -16.65 17.58
N GLU A 210 8.98 -15.38 17.12
CA GLU A 210 8.68 -15.02 15.73
C GLU A 210 9.66 -15.71 14.76
N ALA A 211 10.94 -15.72 15.10
CA ALA A 211 11.97 -16.40 14.31
C ALA A 211 11.74 -17.93 14.25
N HIS A 212 11.40 -18.55 15.38
CA HIS A 212 11.05 -19.95 15.49
C HIS A 212 9.82 -20.31 14.63
N ALA A 213 8.77 -19.48 14.70
CA ALA A 213 7.56 -19.68 13.88
C ALA A 213 7.88 -19.63 12.38
N ILE A 214 8.69 -18.67 11.94
CA ILE A 214 9.13 -18.57 10.53
C ILE A 214 9.96 -19.80 10.14
N ALA A 215 10.97 -20.15 10.94
CA ALA A 215 11.88 -21.25 10.65
C ALA A 215 11.14 -22.58 10.49
N THR A 216 10.16 -22.86 11.36
CA THR A 216 9.43 -24.12 11.38
C THR A 216 8.35 -24.22 10.30
N THR A 217 7.75 -23.11 9.89
CA THR A 217 6.56 -23.12 9.01
C THR A 217 6.81 -22.64 7.57
N MET A 218 7.89 -21.88 7.32
CA MET A 218 8.18 -21.21 6.05
C MET A 218 9.53 -21.63 5.41
N PRO A 219 9.79 -22.93 5.18
CA PRO A 219 11.11 -23.40 4.72
C PRO A 219 11.49 -22.96 3.29
N LYS A 220 10.54 -22.47 2.49
CA LYS A 220 10.73 -22.04 1.09
C LYS A 220 11.01 -20.55 0.93
N LEU A 221 11.19 -19.81 2.02
CA LEU A 221 11.51 -18.39 1.96
C LEU A 221 12.84 -18.18 1.24
N LYS A 222 12.84 -17.21 0.33
CA LYS A 222 14.01 -16.74 -0.41
C LYS A 222 14.45 -15.36 0.04
N HIS A 223 13.50 -14.54 0.48
CA HIS A 223 13.73 -13.16 0.90
C HIS A 223 13.09 -12.92 2.26
N LEU A 224 13.90 -12.60 3.26
CA LEU A 224 13.42 -12.30 4.61
C LEU A 224 14.00 -10.99 5.10
N GLU A 225 13.14 -10.06 5.49
CA GLU A 225 13.53 -8.85 6.20
C GLU A 225 12.96 -8.89 7.61
N MET A 226 13.83 -8.96 8.61
CA MET A 226 13.52 -8.95 10.03
C MET A 226 14.41 -7.92 10.71
N ALA A 227 14.13 -6.64 10.46
CA ALA A 227 14.96 -5.52 10.91
C ALA A 227 14.35 -4.78 12.09
N TYR A 228 15.22 -4.30 12.99
CA TYR A 228 14.90 -3.61 14.23
C TYR A 228 13.95 -4.41 15.13
N LEU A 229 14.18 -5.72 15.21
CA LEU A 229 13.51 -6.64 16.13
C LEU A 229 14.48 -7.07 17.22
N LEU A 230 13.95 -7.48 18.37
CA LEU A 230 14.73 -8.02 19.49
C LEU A 230 15.06 -9.50 19.27
N LEU A 231 15.88 -9.78 18.25
CA LEU A 231 16.31 -11.14 17.91
C LEU A 231 17.68 -11.47 18.52
N THR A 232 17.85 -12.72 18.94
CA THR A 232 19.17 -13.24 19.31
C THR A 232 19.84 -13.91 18.11
N THR A 233 21.13 -14.18 18.27
CA THR A 233 21.88 -15.00 17.31
C THR A 233 21.27 -16.40 17.17
N GLY A 234 20.67 -16.95 18.24
CA GLY A 234 20.02 -18.26 18.22
C GLY A 234 18.81 -18.30 17.29
N GLY A 235 17.90 -17.33 17.40
CA GLY A 235 16.71 -17.24 16.55
C GLY A 235 17.07 -17.08 15.06
N VAL A 236 18.06 -16.25 14.74
CA VAL A 236 18.53 -16.09 13.36
C VAL A 236 19.17 -17.38 12.82
N LEU A 237 20.00 -18.06 13.63
CA LEU A 237 20.59 -19.34 13.23
C LEU A 237 19.53 -20.42 13.01
N GLU A 238 18.44 -20.41 13.77
CA GLU A 238 17.32 -21.32 13.58
C GLU A 238 16.65 -21.12 12.21
N ILE A 239 16.40 -19.86 11.82
CA ILE A 239 15.89 -19.52 10.48
C ILE A 239 16.84 -20.05 9.41
N LEU A 240 18.14 -19.73 9.50
CA LEU A 240 19.15 -20.18 8.53
C LEU A 240 19.26 -21.72 8.47
N SER A 241 19.01 -22.39 9.59
CA SER A 241 19.05 -23.85 9.65
C SER A 241 17.87 -24.52 8.95
N ASN A 242 16.71 -23.87 8.86
CA ASN A 242 15.49 -24.45 8.29
C ASN A 242 15.10 -23.88 6.91
N CYS A 243 15.34 -22.59 6.66
CA CYS A 243 15.07 -21.91 5.38
C CYS A 243 16.29 -22.04 4.44
N LYS A 244 16.43 -23.20 3.80
CA LYS A 244 17.61 -23.52 2.96
C LYS A 244 17.67 -22.78 1.64
N ASP A 245 16.53 -22.31 1.15
CA ASP A 245 16.42 -21.57 -0.11
C ASP A 245 16.61 -20.06 0.09
N LEU A 246 17.01 -19.61 1.29
CA LEU A 246 17.15 -18.19 1.60
C LEU A 246 18.31 -17.56 0.83
N GLU A 247 18.00 -16.59 0.00
CA GLU A 247 18.94 -15.84 -0.84
C GLU A 247 19.26 -14.47 -0.22
N PHE A 248 18.34 -13.91 0.56
CA PHE A 248 18.48 -12.61 1.21
C PHE A 248 17.92 -12.60 2.64
N LEU A 249 18.72 -12.07 3.57
CA LEU A 249 18.35 -11.86 4.97
C LEU A 249 18.74 -10.45 5.42
N ASP A 250 17.77 -9.66 5.87
CA ASP A 250 18.02 -8.38 6.52
C ASP A 250 17.74 -8.47 8.02
N VAL A 251 18.76 -8.21 8.84
CA VAL A 251 18.70 -8.18 10.31
C VAL A 251 19.25 -6.86 10.86
N ARG A 252 19.22 -5.79 10.06
CA ARG A 252 19.65 -4.45 10.50
C ARG A 252 18.94 -4.04 11.79
N GLY A 253 19.66 -3.47 12.74
CA GLY A 253 19.09 -3.00 14.00
C GLY A 253 18.77 -4.10 15.02
N CYS A 254 19.00 -5.38 14.70
CA CYS A 254 18.91 -6.47 15.67
C CYS A 254 20.22 -6.58 16.47
N TRP A 255 20.38 -5.72 17.48
CA TRP A 255 21.68 -5.47 18.13
C TRP A 255 22.28 -6.68 18.88
N ASP A 256 21.47 -7.65 19.28
CA ASP A 256 21.91 -8.88 19.96
C ASP A 256 22.33 -10.00 19.00
N VAL A 257 22.17 -9.78 17.69
CA VAL A 257 22.61 -10.71 16.66
C VAL A 257 24.11 -10.53 16.41
N LYS A 258 24.87 -11.63 16.48
CA LYS A 258 26.31 -11.68 16.26
C LYS A 258 26.61 -12.79 15.24
N LEU A 259 26.58 -12.42 13.97
CA LEU A 259 26.90 -13.34 12.87
C LEU A 259 28.35 -13.14 12.45
N ASP A 260 29.14 -14.23 12.50
CA ASP A 260 30.48 -14.24 11.93
C ASP A 260 30.38 -14.38 10.41
N GLU A 261 30.90 -13.40 9.67
CA GLU A 261 30.93 -13.43 8.21
C GLU A 261 31.62 -14.69 7.65
N LYS A 262 32.65 -15.21 8.34
CA LYS A 262 33.33 -16.43 7.90
C LYS A 262 32.40 -17.63 7.99
N PHE A 263 31.71 -17.76 9.12
CA PHE A 263 30.71 -18.80 9.33
C PHE A 263 29.59 -18.74 8.28
N LEU A 264 29.11 -17.52 7.96
CA LEU A 264 28.09 -17.33 6.92
C LEU A 264 28.61 -17.72 5.53
N LYS A 265 29.83 -17.32 5.16
CA LYS A 265 30.42 -17.67 3.85
C LYS A 265 30.69 -19.17 3.71
N GLU A 266 31.07 -19.83 4.80
CA GLU A 266 31.36 -21.27 4.80
C GLU A 266 30.08 -22.12 4.73
N ASN A 267 29.02 -21.73 5.45
CA ASN A 267 27.78 -22.53 5.54
C ASN A 267 26.66 -22.07 4.59
N PHE A 268 26.68 -20.82 4.13
CA PHE A 268 25.63 -20.16 3.36
C PHE A 268 26.20 -19.29 2.22
N SER A 269 26.98 -19.92 1.33
CA SER A 269 27.77 -19.22 0.29
C SER A 269 26.98 -18.43 -0.75
N GLY A 270 25.64 -18.55 -0.80
CA GLY A 270 24.75 -17.76 -1.67
C GLY A 270 23.89 -16.73 -0.95
N LEU A 271 23.97 -16.65 0.38
CA LEU A 271 23.10 -15.79 1.19
C LEU A 271 23.68 -14.37 1.29
N LYS A 272 22.88 -13.38 0.90
CA LYS A 272 23.17 -11.97 1.14
C LYS A 272 22.58 -11.55 2.48
N VAL A 273 23.44 -11.27 3.45
CA VAL A 273 23.04 -10.76 4.78
C VAL A 273 23.28 -9.25 4.87
N LEU A 274 22.28 -8.50 5.33
CA LEU A 274 22.39 -7.09 5.70
C LEU A 274 22.24 -6.90 7.21
N GLY A 275 23.04 -6.01 7.79
CA GLY A 275 23.10 -5.81 9.25
C GLY A 275 24.00 -6.84 9.93
N PRO A 276 24.00 -6.93 11.27
CA PRO A 276 23.07 -6.26 12.19
C PRO A 276 23.42 -4.80 12.48
N LEU A 277 24.67 -4.41 12.27
CA LEU A 277 25.15 -3.04 12.43
C LEU A 277 24.51 -2.12 11.39
N VAL A 278 23.88 -1.05 11.85
CA VAL A 278 23.43 0.05 10.99
C VAL A 278 24.63 0.96 10.80
N VAL A 279 25.28 0.86 9.63
CA VAL A 279 26.30 1.83 9.24
C VAL A 279 25.56 3.07 8.76
N ASP A 280 25.33 4.02 9.68
CA ASP A 280 24.73 5.32 9.38
C ASP A 280 25.57 6.03 8.30
N TYR A 281 25.12 6.00 7.04
CA TYR A 281 25.58 6.97 6.04
C TYR A 281 24.80 8.29 6.12
N GLU A 282 23.78 8.38 6.98
CA GLU A 282 22.86 9.53 7.06
C GLU A 282 22.78 10.18 8.46
N ARG A 283 23.72 9.91 9.35
CA ARG A 283 23.89 10.69 10.60
C ARG A 283 24.80 11.90 10.37
N ASN A 284 24.49 12.70 9.35
CA ASN A 284 25.15 14.01 9.14
C ASN A 284 24.16 15.12 8.75
N TYR A 285 22.85 14.86 8.76
CA TYR A 285 21.85 15.87 8.36
C TYR A 285 20.98 16.38 9.52
N TRP A 286 21.13 15.85 10.74
CA TRP A 286 20.28 16.18 11.89
C TRP A 286 21.05 16.80 13.07
N ASP A 287 22.36 17.06 12.92
CA ASP A 287 23.20 17.61 13.99
C ASP A 287 23.43 19.14 13.89
N ASP A 288 22.67 19.85 13.05
CA ASP A 288 22.84 21.30 12.86
C ASP A 288 21.57 22.14 13.12
N CYS A 289 20.60 21.59 13.87
CA CYS A 289 19.45 22.36 14.37
C CYS A 289 19.51 22.49 15.90
N SER A 290 20.63 22.97 16.42
CA SER A 290 20.69 23.52 17.77
C SER A 290 21.39 24.87 17.78
N TYR A 291 20.65 25.94 17.46
CA TYR A 291 20.86 27.26 18.06
C TYR A 291 19.72 28.16 17.58
N TYR A 292 18.74 28.40 18.46
CA TYR A 292 18.15 29.70 18.80
C TYR A 292 17.04 29.41 19.81
N SER A 293 17.45 29.19 21.06
CA SER A 293 16.63 29.61 22.18
C SER A 293 16.78 31.12 22.26
N ASP A 294 15.74 31.86 21.91
CA ASP A 294 15.52 33.14 22.57
C ASP A 294 14.11 33.17 23.17
N SER A 295 14.10 33.66 24.39
CA SER A 295 13.07 33.52 25.38
C SER A 295 12.21 34.77 25.40
N SER A 296 10.92 34.65 25.14
CA SER A 296 9.89 35.43 25.84
C SER A 296 8.56 34.68 25.66
N GLY A 297 7.97 34.07 26.68
CA GLY A 297 7.50 34.75 27.88
C GLY A 297 6.12 35.32 27.57
N TYR A 298 5.06 34.63 28.00
CA TYR A 298 3.75 35.14 28.46
C TYR A 298 2.69 34.03 28.36
N LEU A 299 2.44 33.38 29.51
CA LEU A 299 1.16 32.72 29.81
C LEU A 299 0.23 33.79 30.39
N ALA A 300 -0.98 33.91 29.84
CA ALA A 300 -2.23 34.44 30.43
C ALA A 300 -3.23 34.57 29.25
N TRP A 301 -4.38 33.92 29.21
CA TRP A 301 -5.44 33.99 30.19
C TRP A 301 -6.39 32.79 30.12
N ASP A 302 -6.76 32.36 31.31
CA ASP A 302 -7.85 31.46 31.66
C ASP A 302 -9.19 32.26 31.70
N PHE A 303 -10.31 31.55 31.49
CA PHE A 303 -11.71 31.87 31.85
C PHE A 303 -12.47 33.07 31.19
N VAL A 304 -13.63 32.83 30.57
CA VAL A 304 -15.00 33.06 31.12
C VAL A 304 -16.08 32.46 30.17
N ALA A 305 -17.12 31.91 30.80
CA ALA A 305 -18.35 31.24 30.37
C ALA A 305 -19.25 31.92 29.31
N GLY A 306 -20.19 31.11 28.77
CA GLY A 306 -21.47 31.60 28.24
C GLY A 306 -22.28 30.54 27.44
N GLU A 307 -23.31 29.97 28.08
CA GLU A 307 -24.36 29.10 27.51
C GLU A 307 -25.32 29.80 26.53
N VAL A 308 -26.26 28.99 25.98
CA VAL A 308 -27.58 29.27 25.35
C VAL A 308 -27.54 29.25 23.81
N GLY A 309 -28.40 28.53 23.06
CA GLY A 309 -29.56 27.68 23.34
C GLY A 309 -30.45 27.60 22.07
N ASP A 310 -30.99 26.40 21.80
CA ASP A 310 -32.17 25.95 21.02
C ASP A 310 -32.75 26.73 19.81
N TYR A 311 -33.14 26.01 18.74
CA TYR A 311 -34.54 25.67 18.39
C TYR A 311 -34.65 24.83 17.09
N ASP A 312 -35.66 23.94 17.10
CA ASP A 312 -36.08 22.93 16.12
C ASP A 312 -36.79 23.47 14.85
N ASP A 313 -36.87 22.66 13.77
CA ASP A 313 -38.17 22.31 13.11
C ASP A 313 -38.05 21.06 12.19
N GLU A 314 -39.16 20.31 12.08
CA GLU A 314 -39.33 18.99 11.47
C GLU A 314 -39.65 18.99 9.96
N SER A 315 -39.47 17.83 9.30
CA SER A 315 -40.48 17.14 8.44
C SER A 315 -39.99 16.57 7.08
N SER A 316 -40.01 15.24 6.99
CA SER A 316 -40.64 14.39 5.95
C SER A 316 -39.93 14.08 4.60
N ASP A 317 -39.75 12.76 4.43
CA ASP A 317 -39.93 11.90 3.26
C ASP A 317 -38.75 11.49 2.35
N GLU A 318 -38.59 10.17 2.30
CA GLU A 318 -37.68 9.36 1.48
C GLU A 318 -37.93 9.54 -0.03
N VAL A 319 -36.86 9.79 -0.79
CA VAL A 319 -36.73 9.34 -2.19
C VAL A 319 -35.28 8.88 -2.40
N TRP A 320 -35.14 7.64 -2.83
CA TRP A 320 -33.87 6.97 -3.13
C TRP A 320 -33.26 7.53 -4.42
N ASP A 321 -32.08 8.15 -4.35
CA ASP A 321 -31.32 8.55 -5.54
C ASP A 321 -29.82 8.26 -5.36
N ASP A 322 -29.40 7.08 -5.83
CA ASP A 322 -28.06 6.50 -5.66
C ASP A 322 -26.98 7.09 -6.60
N GLU A 323 -27.29 8.13 -7.38
CA GLU A 323 -26.30 8.78 -8.28
C GLU A 323 -25.59 9.99 -7.65
N GLN A 324 -26.14 10.62 -6.61
CA GLN A 324 -25.53 11.81 -5.97
C GLN A 324 -24.40 11.49 -4.99
N ARG A 325 -24.33 10.26 -4.45
CA ARG A 325 -23.27 9.86 -3.50
C ARG A 325 -21.89 9.63 -4.15
N LEU A 326 -21.83 9.54 -5.47
CA LEU A 326 -20.57 9.46 -6.23
C LEU A 326 -19.92 10.85 -6.40
N GLU A 327 -20.73 11.91 -6.54
CA GLU A 327 -20.22 13.29 -6.61
C GLU A 327 -19.66 13.75 -5.24
N GLU A 328 -20.30 13.37 -4.13
CA GLU A 328 -19.79 13.70 -2.79
C GLU A 328 -18.46 12.99 -2.44
N LEU A 329 -18.19 11.82 -3.02
CA LEU A 329 -16.90 11.14 -2.87
C LEU A 329 -15.84 11.67 -3.85
N GLU A 330 -16.22 12.13 -5.05
CA GLU A 330 -15.33 12.84 -5.98
C GLU A 330 -14.88 14.21 -5.44
N MET A 331 -15.70 14.88 -4.62
CA MET A 331 -15.38 16.20 -4.04
C MET A 331 -14.35 16.15 -2.89
N ARG A 332 -14.21 15.01 -2.19
CA ARG A 332 -13.26 14.88 -1.06
C ARG A 332 -11.80 14.67 -1.45
N PHE A 333 -11.50 14.51 -2.74
CA PHE A 333 -10.11 14.60 -3.21
C PHE A 333 -9.53 16.02 -3.03
N TYR A 334 -10.39 17.06 -2.96
CA TYR A 334 -9.98 18.46 -2.91
C TYR A 334 -9.94 19.08 -1.50
N GLU A 335 -10.63 18.52 -0.51
CA GLU A 335 -10.65 19.10 0.86
C GLU A 335 -9.37 18.81 1.67
N GLY A 336 -8.51 17.89 1.22
CA GLY A 336 -7.25 17.55 1.91
C GLY A 336 -6.01 18.35 1.48
N LEU A 337 -6.15 19.31 0.56
CA LEU A 337 -5.02 20.04 -0.03
C LEU A 337 -5.11 21.57 0.09
N THR A 338 -6.13 22.12 0.75
CA THR A 338 -6.40 23.57 0.75
C THR A 338 -6.15 24.32 2.05
N GLU A 339 -5.56 23.71 3.09
CA GLU A 339 -5.25 24.41 4.35
C GLU A 339 -3.76 24.71 4.58
N ALA A 340 -2.98 24.94 3.52
CA ALA A 340 -1.63 25.46 3.69
C ALA A 340 -1.10 26.31 2.53
N VAL A 341 -1.87 27.27 1.98
CA VAL A 341 -1.34 28.56 1.48
C VAL A 341 -2.48 29.59 1.41
N GLU A 342 -2.77 30.30 2.50
CA GLU A 342 -3.37 31.64 2.38
C GLU A 342 -2.21 32.64 2.26
N PHE A 343 -2.17 33.45 1.20
CA PHE A 343 -1.96 34.90 1.30
C PHE A 343 -2.28 35.56 -0.05
N GLU A 344 -3.30 36.43 -0.01
CA GLU A 344 -3.50 37.65 -0.80
C GLU A 344 -3.88 37.59 -2.29
N TRP A 345 -5.19 37.74 -2.54
CA TRP A 345 -5.73 38.50 -3.68
C TRP A 345 -5.61 40.02 -3.43
N PRO A 346 -5.52 40.88 -4.47
CA PRO A 346 -6.68 41.72 -4.84
C PRO A 346 -6.74 42.03 -6.39
N PRO A 347 -7.64 42.89 -6.92
CA PRO A 347 -8.86 42.48 -7.61
C PRO A 347 -8.94 42.89 -9.10
N PHE A 348 -10.04 42.46 -9.71
CA PHE A 348 -10.53 42.69 -11.07
C PHE A 348 -10.44 44.11 -11.63
N HIS A 349 -10.25 44.18 -12.95
CA HIS A 349 -10.90 45.15 -13.82
C HIS A 349 -11.56 44.44 -15.01
#